data_AF-A0A5B7GV37-F1
#
_entry.id   AF-A0A5B7GV37-F1
#
_cell.length_a   1.000
_cell.length_b   1.000
_cell.length_c   1.000
_cell.angle_alpha   90.00
_cell.angle_beta   90.00
_cell.angle_gamma   90.00
#
_symmetry.space_group_name_H-M   'P 1'
#
loop_
_entity.id
_entity.type
_entity.pdbx_description
1 polymer ?
#
loop_
_entity_poly.entity_id
_entity_poly.type
_entity_poly.pdbx_seq_one_letter_code
_entity_poly.pdbx_strand_id
1 'polypeptide(L)'
;MKFVVEHVSKGGGRLGRLSGLCSQPDSIHSTPLSLISTKGGSAPHLTQDVLHLVALREAPLCIPAQHFIEHVNVLQSFKKGVAHFAALQSHSVGFVVQDPATVTPSGYNDKQGVSTWTYTGRRTLTAQSYMQLVEAARPDWYEALSDADTPPTASKKRLSKSLNNSKLYVDSCFHHHTQSQV
;
A
#
# COMPACT_ATOMS: atom_id res chain seq x y z
N MET A 1 7.21 -11.35 8.63
CA MET A 1 8.15 -10.75 7.66
C MET A 1 9.55 -10.65 8.26
N LYS A 2 10.58 -11.08 7.51
CA LYS A 2 11.99 -11.01 7.89
C LYS A 2 12.81 -10.44 6.73
N PHE A 3 13.60 -9.41 7.01
CA PHE A 3 14.55 -8.83 6.06
C PHE A 3 15.99 -9.11 6.50
N VAL A 4 16.81 -9.62 5.59
CA VAL A 4 18.23 -9.92 5.82
C VAL A 4 19.06 -9.13 4.82
N VAL A 5 20.08 -8.43 5.31
CA VAL A 5 21.09 -7.78 4.46
C VAL A 5 22.22 -8.75 4.22
N GLU A 6 22.54 -8.97 2.95
CA GLU A 6 23.62 -9.86 2.55
C GLU A 6 24.90 -9.09 2.25
N HIS A 7 24.77 -7.93 1.59
CA HIS A 7 25.91 -7.10 1.25
C HIS A 7 25.55 -5.61 1.28
N VAL A 8 26.52 -4.79 1.64
CA VAL A 8 26.41 -3.32 1.61
C VAL A 8 27.53 -2.80 0.70
N SER A 9 27.17 -2.05 -0.33
CA SER A 9 28.16 -1.44 -1.24
C SER A 9 28.82 -0.23 -0.57
N LYS A 10 29.97 0.21 -1.10
CA LYS A 10 30.66 1.43 -0.61
C LYS A 10 29.77 2.67 -0.69
N GLY A 11 28.81 2.70 -1.62
CA GLY A 11 27.83 3.79 -1.76
C GLY A 11 26.54 3.60 -0.94
N GLY A 12 26.48 2.63 -0.04
CA GLY A 12 25.33 2.39 0.84
C GLY A 12 24.19 1.58 0.20
N GLY A 13 24.35 1.09 -1.03
CA GLY A 13 23.39 0.19 -1.66
C GLY A 13 23.33 -1.15 -0.93
N ARG A 14 22.12 -1.66 -0.67
CA ARG A 14 21.91 -2.90 0.11
C ARG A 14 21.39 -4.01 -0.79
N LEU A 15 22.17 -5.08 -0.90
CA LEU A 15 21.70 -6.36 -1.41
C LEU A 15 21.18 -7.18 -0.23
N GLY A 16 19.99 -7.74 -0.37
CA GLY A 16 19.33 -8.43 0.73
C GLY A 16 18.18 -9.29 0.25
N ARG A 17 17.48 -9.92 1.20
CA ARG A 17 16.34 -10.78 0.93
C ARG A 17 15.21 -10.51 1.92
N LEU A 18 14.00 -10.47 1.39
CA LEU A 18 12.74 -10.41 2.13
C LEU A 18 12.08 -11.79 2.11
N SER A 19 11.61 -12.28 3.26
CA SER A 19 11.00 -13.60 3.41
C SER A 19 9.95 -13.62 4.52
N GLY A 20 9.19 -14.72 4.62
CA GLY A 20 8.19 -14.92 5.67
C GLY A 20 7.05 -13.91 5.58
N LEU A 21 6.54 -13.72 4.37
CA LEU A 21 5.33 -12.95 4.09
C LEU A 21 4.11 -13.81 4.45
N CYS A 22 3.03 -13.18 4.90
CA CYS A 22 1.89 -13.92 5.46
C CYS A 22 1.13 -14.71 4.39
N SER A 23 0.94 -14.13 3.20
CA SER A 23 0.24 -14.78 2.08
C SER A 23 1.12 -15.79 1.35
N GLN A 24 2.43 -15.57 1.31
CA GLN A 24 3.44 -16.43 0.69
C GLN A 24 4.59 -16.72 1.68
N PRO A 25 4.43 -17.65 2.64
CA PRO A 25 5.44 -17.90 3.68
C PRO A 25 6.79 -18.41 3.15
N ASP A 26 6.75 -19.19 2.07
CA ASP A 26 7.91 -19.82 1.45
C ASP A 26 8.60 -18.93 0.41
N SER A 27 8.01 -17.77 0.07
CA SER A 27 8.59 -16.89 -0.93
C SER A 27 9.82 -16.15 -0.40
N ILE A 28 10.81 -15.97 -1.29
CA ILE A 28 12.03 -15.22 -1.01
C ILE A 28 12.21 -14.19 -2.13
N HIS A 29 12.23 -12.91 -1.77
CA HIS A 29 12.39 -11.82 -2.71
C HIS A 29 13.73 -11.11 -2.49
N SER A 30 14.59 -11.11 -3.52
CA SER A 30 15.85 -10.37 -3.49
C SER A 30 15.60 -8.86 -3.58
N THR A 31 16.39 -8.06 -2.85
CA THR A 31 16.38 -6.59 -2.90
C THR A 31 17.66 -6.06 -3.56
N PRO A 32 17.62 -5.06 -4.47
CA PRO A 32 16.49 -4.17 -4.74
C PRO A 32 15.33 -4.87 -5.45
N LEU A 33 14.13 -4.64 -4.92
CA LEU A 33 12.89 -5.27 -5.35
C LEU A 33 11.98 -4.22 -5.96
N SER A 34 11.37 -4.54 -7.10
CA SER A 34 10.30 -3.74 -7.68
C SER A 34 8.96 -4.45 -7.50
N LEU A 35 7.91 -3.66 -7.33
CA LEU A 35 6.54 -4.12 -7.19
C LEU A 35 5.81 -4.00 -8.53
N ILE A 36 4.90 -4.92 -8.83
CA ILE A 36 4.04 -4.81 -10.01
C ILE A 36 2.93 -3.79 -9.69
N SER A 37 2.95 -2.63 -10.33
CA SER A 37 1.88 -1.64 -10.20
C SER A 37 0.56 -2.16 -10.73
N THR A 38 -0.52 -1.94 -9.98
CA THR A 38 -1.87 -2.37 -10.36
C THR A 38 -2.86 -1.21 -10.38
N LYS A 39 -3.91 -1.36 -11.17
CA LYS A 39 -5.08 -0.47 -11.19
C LYS A 39 -6.32 -1.30 -10.94
N GLY A 40 -7.07 -1.00 -9.88
CA GLY A 40 -8.21 -1.84 -9.46
C GLY A 40 -7.83 -3.29 -9.12
N GLY A 41 -6.57 -3.55 -8.72
CA GLY A 41 -6.08 -4.87 -8.37
C GLY A 41 -5.48 -5.69 -9.51
N SER A 42 -5.58 -5.24 -10.76
CA SER A 42 -4.97 -5.93 -11.92
C SER A 42 -3.80 -5.13 -12.51
N ALA A 43 -2.82 -5.84 -13.08
CA ALA A 43 -1.78 -5.21 -13.88
C ALA A 43 -2.42 -4.53 -15.12
N PRO A 44 -2.18 -3.24 -15.39
CA PRO A 44 -2.83 -2.54 -16.49
C PRO A 44 -2.59 -3.25 -17.83
N HIS A 45 -3.68 -3.48 -18.58
CA HIS A 45 -3.67 -4.10 -19.92
C HIS A 45 -3.19 -5.56 -19.99
N LEU A 46 -2.95 -6.21 -18.85
CA LEU A 46 -2.48 -7.59 -18.80
C LEU A 46 -3.52 -8.46 -18.07
N THR A 47 -3.94 -9.53 -18.74
CA THR A 47 -4.64 -10.61 -18.04
C THR A 47 -3.65 -11.35 -17.13
N GLN A 48 -4.16 -12.13 -16.17
CA GLN A 48 -3.32 -12.94 -15.28
C GLN A 48 -2.37 -13.86 -16.07
N ASP A 49 -2.88 -14.51 -17.13
CA ASP A 49 -2.09 -15.42 -17.95
C ASP A 49 -0.96 -14.70 -18.66
N VAL A 50 -1.23 -13.53 -19.24
CA VAL A 50 -0.20 -12.73 -19.92
C VAL A 50 0.81 -12.17 -18.91
N LEU A 51 0.36 -11.73 -17.74
CA LEU A 51 1.23 -11.28 -16.67
C LEU A 51 2.25 -12.37 -16.28
N HIS A 52 1.80 -13.63 -16.20
CA HIS A 52 2.65 -14.79 -15.92
C HIS A 52 3.72 -15.07 -16.99
N LEU A 53 3.52 -14.60 -18.21
CA LEU A 53 4.48 -14.76 -19.31
C LEU A 53 5.56 -13.66 -19.32
N VAL A 54 5.24 -12.46 -18.82
CA VAL A 54 6.10 -11.27 -18.98
C VAL A 54 6.74 -10.77 -17.70
N ALA A 55 6.13 -11.03 -16.54
CA ALA A 55 6.67 -10.59 -15.25
C ALA A 55 7.52 -11.69 -14.60
N LEU A 56 8.41 -11.27 -13.70
CA LEU A 56 9.03 -12.19 -12.75
C LEU A 56 7.91 -12.91 -11.98
N ARG A 57 7.87 -14.24 -12.09
CA ARG A 57 6.94 -15.07 -11.33
C ARG A 57 7.00 -14.65 -9.86
N GLU A 58 5.83 -14.46 -9.25
CA GLU A 58 5.68 -14.18 -7.82
C GLU A 58 6.24 -12.83 -7.34
N ALA A 59 6.58 -11.89 -8.25
CA ALA A 59 6.92 -10.54 -7.81
C ALA A 59 5.72 -9.90 -7.06
N PRO A 60 5.92 -9.25 -5.91
CA PRO A 60 4.81 -8.72 -5.14
C PRO A 60 4.07 -7.60 -5.89
N LEU A 61 2.78 -7.46 -5.63
CA LEU A 61 1.92 -6.44 -6.21
C LEU A 61 1.97 -5.15 -5.39
N CYS A 62 1.94 -4.01 -6.06
CA CYS A 62 1.60 -2.73 -5.48
C CYS A 62 0.13 -2.45 -5.79
N ILE A 63 -0.72 -2.52 -4.77
CA ILE A 63 -2.16 -2.26 -4.88
C ILE A 63 -2.50 -0.94 -4.19
N PRO A 64 -2.95 0.09 -4.93
CA PRO A 64 -3.40 1.33 -4.32
C PRO A 64 -4.77 1.18 -3.64
N ALA A 65 -4.81 1.48 -2.34
CA ALA A 65 -6.01 1.49 -1.52
C ALA A 65 -7.09 2.43 -2.07
N GLN A 66 -6.67 3.54 -2.68
CA GLN A 66 -7.57 4.49 -3.35
C GLN A 66 -8.56 3.84 -4.32
N HIS A 67 -8.22 2.71 -4.94
CA HIS A 67 -9.10 2.02 -5.89
C HIS A 67 -10.20 1.21 -5.21
N PHE A 68 -10.11 0.97 -3.90
CA PHE A 68 -11.00 0.09 -3.14
C PHE A 68 -11.74 0.80 -1.99
N ILE A 69 -11.53 2.10 -1.77
CA ILE A 69 -12.18 2.88 -0.70
C ILE A 69 -13.69 2.70 -0.72
N GLU A 70 -14.30 2.76 -1.89
CA GLU A 70 -15.77 2.64 -2.05
C GLU A 70 -16.25 1.19 -2.12
N HIS A 71 -15.33 0.23 -2.12
CA HIS A 71 -15.60 -1.19 -2.29
C HIS A 71 -15.22 -2.00 -1.04
N VAL A 72 -14.98 -1.34 0.10
CA VAL A 72 -14.63 -2.00 1.37
C VAL A 72 -15.67 -3.06 1.76
N ASN A 73 -16.97 -2.76 1.66
CA ASN A 73 -18.04 -3.69 1.99
C ASN A 73 -18.04 -4.94 1.09
N VAL A 74 -17.62 -4.79 -0.17
CA VAL A 74 -17.50 -5.90 -1.12
C VAL A 74 -16.36 -6.82 -0.70
N LEU A 75 -15.19 -6.26 -0.37
CA LEU A 75 -14.05 -7.05 0.12
C LEU A 75 -14.36 -7.73 1.47
N GLN A 76 -15.03 -7.03 2.39
CA GLN A 76 -15.49 -7.59 3.66
C GLN A 76 -16.46 -8.77 3.46
N SER A 77 -17.37 -8.65 2.49
CA SER A 77 -18.30 -9.74 2.15
C SER A 77 -17.59 -10.91 1.47
N PHE A 78 -16.55 -10.63 0.67
CA PHE A 78 -15.77 -11.64 -0.05
C PHE A 78 -14.82 -12.45 0.85
N LYS A 79 -14.29 -11.86 1.94
CA LYS A 79 -13.54 -12.51 3.03
C LYS A 79 -12.20 -13.19 2.67
N LYS A 80 -11.79 -13.18 1.40
CA LYS A 80 -10.53 -13.81 0.93
C LYS A 80 -9.41 -12.81 0.62
N GLY A 81 -9.64 -11.52 0.86
CA GLY A 81 -8.66 -10.47 0.60
C GLY A 81 -8.59 -10.03 -0.88
N VAL A 82 -7.82 -8.98 -1.13
CA VAL A 82 -7.78 -8.29 -2.44
C VAL A 82 -7.06 -9.10 -3.51
N ALA A 83 -6.03 -9.87 -3.16
CA ALA A 83 -5.31 -10.71 -4.11
C ALA A 83 -6.23 -11.78 -4.72
N HIS A 84 -7.01 -12.48 -3.89
CA HIS A 84 -8.03 -13.43 -4.36
C HIS A 84 -9.12 -12.74 -5.15
N PHE A 85 -9.52 -11.52 -4.77
CA PHE A 85 -10.54 -10.76 -5.49
C PHE A 85 -10.08 -10.42 -6.91
N ALA A 86 -8.79 -10.13 -7.09
CA ALA A 86 -8.18 -9.86 -8.38
C ALA A 86 -7.69 -11.10 -9.14
N ALA A 87 -7.96 -12.31 -8.63
CA ALA A 87 -7.43 -13.58 -9.16
C ALA A 87 -5.88 -13.66 -9.21
N LEU A 88 -5.18 -12.93 -8.34
CA LEU A 88 -3.72 -12.89 -8.24
C LEU A 88 -3.21 -13.43 -6.89
N GLN A 89 -3.90 -14.41 -6.32
CA GLN A 89 -3.57 -15.01 -5.02
C GLN A 89 -2.19 -15.68 -4.94
N SER A 90 -1.50 -15.90 -6.07
CA SER A 90 -0.12 -16.38 -6.12
C SER A 90 0.92 -15.29 -5.84
N HIS A 91 0.50 -14.03 -5.68
CA HIS A 91 1.39 -12.90 -5.41
C HIS A 91 1.16 -12.34 -4.01
N SER A 92 2.25 -11.95 -3.36
CA SER A 92 2.19 -11.12 -2.15
C SER A 92 1.71 -9.70 -2.48
N VAL A 93 1.07 -9.03 -1.52
CA VAL A 93 0.50 -7.69 -1.74
C VAL A 93 1.11 -6.67 -0.79
N GLY A 94 1.68 -5.61 -1.38
CA GLY A 94 1.92 -4.34 -0.73
C GLY A 94 0.80 -3.36 -1.01
N PHE A 95 0.18 -2.83 0.04
CA PHE A 95 -0.95 -1.90 -0.08
C PHE A 95 -0.49 -0.46 0.16
N VAL A 96 -0.55 0.39 -0.86
CA VAL A 96 -0.18 1.81 -0.77
C VAL A 96 -1.43 2.68 -0.66
N VAL A 97 -1.33 3.89 -0.10
CA VAL A 97 -2.53 4.72 0.12
C VAL A 97 -3.10 5.23 -1.20
N GLN A 98 -2.24 5.77 -2.07
CA GLN A 98 -2.61 6.37 -3.36
C GLN A 98 -1.88 5.71 -4.52
N ASP A 99 -2.43 5.82 -5.72
CA ASP A 99 -1.79 5.31 -6.93
C ASP A 99 -0.67 6.27 -7.35
N PRO A 100 0.60 5.82 -7.37
CA PRO A 100 1.71 6.68 -7.76
C PRO A 100 1.63 7.15 -9.22
N ALA A 101 0.83 6.47 -10.07
CA ALA A 101 0.60 6.88 -11.45
C ALA A 101 -0.48 7.96 -11.58
N THR A 102 -1.19 8.32 -10.51
CA THR A 102 -2.25 9.32 -10.52
C THR A 102 -1.79 10.61 -9.86
N VAL A 103 -1.80 11.72 -10.60
CA VAL A 103 -1.55 13.05 -10.04
C VAL A 103 -2.76 13.46 -9.20
N THR A 104 -2.53 13.76 -7.92
CA THR A 104 -3.59 14.20 -6.99
C THR A 104 -3.48 15.69 -6.66
N PRO A 105 -4.61 16.41 -6.53
CA PRO A 105 -4.61 17.79 -6.06
C PRO A 105 -4.01 17.94 -4.66
N SER A 106 -3.25 19.01 -4.44
CA SER A 106 -2.64 19.34 -3.14
C SER A 106 -3.54 20.21 -2.26
N GLY A 107 -3.25 20.24 -0.96
CA GLY A 107 -3.87 21.16 0.02
C GLY A 107 -5.10 20.64 0.74
N TYR A 108 -5.47 19.37 0.57
CA TYR A 108 -6.73 18.80 1.08
C TYR A 108 -6.58 17.85 2.27
N ASN A 109 -5.37 17.62 2.76
CA ASN A 109 -5.14 16.85 3.98
C ASN A 109 -5.46 17.70 5.22
N ASP A 110 -6.14 17.10 6.20
CA ASP A 110 -6.51 17.77 7.44
C ASP A 110 -6.28 16.86 8.66
N LYS A 111 -6.60 17.32 9.86
CA LYS A 111 -6.36 16.52 11.07
C LYS A 111 -7.16 15.22 11.12
N GLN A 112 -8.26 15.10 10.37
CA GLN A 112 -9.14 13.92 10.37
C GLN A 112 -8.59 12.82 9.46
N GLY A 113 -7.87 13.18 8.38
CA GLY A 113 -7.27 12.19 7.51
C GLY A 113 -6.65 12.74 6.23
N VAL A 114 -6.42 11.81 5.31
CA VAL A 114 -5.78 12.06 4.01
C VAL A 114 -6.85 12.15 2.94
N SER A 115 -6.79 13.18 2.09
CA SER A 115 -7.67 13.26 0.92
C SER A 115 -7.14 12.39 -0.21
N THR A 116 -8.01 11.57 -0.78
CA THR A 116 -7.74 10.68 -1.92
C THR A 116 -8.73 10.97 -3.04
N TRP A 117 -8.34 10.68 -4.29
CA TRP A 117 -9.20 10.88 -5.46
C TRP A 117 -9.49 9.53 -6.09
N THR A 118 -10.76 9.16 -6.02
CA THR A 118 -11.30 7.95 -6.64
C THR A 118 -11.92 8.30 -8.00
N TYR A 119 -12.40 7.30 -8.74
CA TYR A 119 -13.15 7.53 -9.97
C TYR A 119 -14.42 8.37 -9.77
N THR A 120 -14.97 8.39 -8.56
CA THR A 120 -16.18 9.16 -8.21
C THR A 120 -15.85 10.48 -7.49
N GLY A 121 -14.57 10.88 -7.48
CA GLY A 121 -14.08 12.12 -6.91
C GLY A 121 -13.40 11.97 -5.54
N ARG A 122 -13.33 13.10 -4.82
CA ARG A 122 -12.58 13.21 -3.56
C ARG A 122 -13.23 12.37 -2.46
N ARG A 123 -12.42 11.63 -1.70
CA ARG A 123 -12.78 10.92 -0.48
C ARG A 123 -11.76 11.22 0.61
N THR A 124 -12.25 11.49 1.83
CA THR A 124 -11.37 11.63 3.00
C THR A 124 -11.19 10.26 3.64
N LEU A 125 -9.95 9.83 3.75
CA LEU A 125 -9.57 8.55 4.34
C LEU A 125 -9.08 8.81 5.78
N THR A 126 -9.91 8.48 6.75
CA THR A 126 -9.55 8.48 8.18
C THR A 126 -8.79 7.21 8.53
N ALA A 127 -8.03 7.20 9.62
CA ALA A 127 -7.33 6.00 10.09
C ALA A 127 -8.28 4.82 10.31
N GLN A 128 -9.46 5.06 10.87
CA GLN A 128 -10.49 4.02 11.06
C GLN A 128 -10.94 3.43 9.71
N SER A 129 -11.38 4.28 8.76
CA SER A 129 -11.87 3.82 7.45
C SER A 129 -10.77 3.15 6.63
N TYR A 130 -9.52 3.63 6.75
CA TYR A 130 -8.37 3.01 6.11
C TYR A 130 -8.10 1.62 6.67
N MET A 131 -8.07 1.49 8.00
CA MET A 131 -7.75 0.21 8.64
C MET A 131 -8.86 -0.83 8.43
N GLN A 132 -10.13 -0.43 8.34
CA GLN A 132 -11.22 -1.31 7.91
C GLN A 132 -11.00 -1.85 6.48
N LEU A 133 -10.47 -1.02 5.59
CA LEU A 133 -10.13 -1.44 4.23
C LEU A 133 -8.89 -2.35 4.23
N VAL A 134 -7.85 -2.02 4.99
CA VAL A 134 -6.65 -2.88 5.16
C VAL A 134 -7.06 -4.25 5.68
N GLU A 135 -7.94 -4.31 6.67
CA GLU A 135 -8.47 -5.57 7.22
C GLU A 135 -9.24 -6.39 6.19
N ALA A 136 -10.08 -5.74 5.38
CA ALA A 136 -10.80 -6.41 4.30
C ALA A 136 -9.86 -6.88 3.16
N ALA A 137 -8.81 -6.10 2.88
CA ALA A 137 -7.87 -6.37 1.79
C ALA A 137 -6.84 -7.45 2.15
N ARG A 138 -6.48 -7.59 3.42
CA ARG A 138 -5.51 -8.59 3.95
C ARG A 138 -4.17 -8.59 3.21
N PRO A 139 -3.48 -7.44 3.08
CA PRO A 139 -2.18 -7.39 2.41
C PRO A 139 -1.06 -7.96 3.29
N ASP A 140 0.10 -8.27 2.70
CA ASP A 140 1.29 -8.70 3.44
C ASP A 140 1.97 -7.54 4.18
N TRP A 141 1.86 -6.34 3.63
CA TRP A 141 2.23 -5.09 4.29
C TRP A 141 1.40 -3.94 3.71
N TYR A 142 1.33 -2.84 4.46
CA TYR A 142 0.64 -1.64 4.02
C TYR A 142 1.39 -0.38 4.43
N GLU A 143 1.17 0.68 3.66
CA GLU A 143 1.65 2.02 3.95
C GLU A 143 0.71 2.68 4.98
N ALA A 144 1.22 3.05 6.15
CA ALA A 144 0.42 3.82 7.09
C ALA A 144 0.04 5.20 6.51
N LEU A 145 -1.13 5.71 6.88
CA LEU A 145 -1.57 7.03 6.45
C LEU A 145 -0.52 8.10 6.81
N SER A 146 -0.23 8.98 5.86
CA SER A 146 0.72 10.07 6.03
C SER A 146 0.26 11.35 5.33
N ASP A 147 0.65 12.50 5.88
CA ASP A 147 0.40 13.79 5.26
C ASP A 147 1.51 14.11 4.23
N ALA A 148 1.49 13.40 3.11
CA ALA A 148 2.53 13.47 2.07
C ALA A 148 2.44 14.70 1.14
N ASP A 149 1.54 15.65 1.41
CA ASP A 149 1.37 16.86 0.62
C ASP A 149 2.43 17.92 0.98
N THR A 150 3.67 17.60 0.64
CA THR A 150 4.88 18.39 0.89
C THR A 150 5.65 18.62 -0.41
N PRO A 151 5.17 19.51 -1.29
CA PRO A 151 5.88 19.84 -2.52
C PRO A 151 7.26 20.46 -2.20
N PRO A 152 8.22 20.48 -3.14
CA PRO A 152 9.55 21.06 -2.92
C PRO A 152 9.55 22.52 -2.43
N THR A 153 8.48 23.27 -2.69
CA THR A 153 8.27 24.66 -2.26
C THR A 153 7.63 24.79 -0.86
N ALA A 154 7.39 23.67 -0.16
CA ALA A 154 6.73 23.68 1.14
C ALA A 154 7.53 24.46 2.20
N SER A 155 6.83 25.34 2.92
CA SER A 155 7.43 26.08 4.04
C SER A 155 7.80 25.16 5.20
N LYS A 156 8.74 25.59 6.05
CA LYS A 156 9.09 24.89 7.31
C LYS A 156 7.86 24.62 8.19
N LYS A 157 6.90 25.55 8.22
CA LYS A 157 5.63 25.41 8.94
C LYS A 157 4.79 24.26 8.35
N ARG A 158 4.71 24.15 7.02
CA ARG A 158 3.98 23.07 6.33
C ARG A 158 4.61 21.70 6.58
N LEU A 159 5.94 21.61 6.50
CA LEU A 159 6.70 20.39 6.79
C LEU A 159 6.49 19.93 8.24
N SER A 160 6.57 20.87 9.19
CA SER A 160 6.32 20.57 10.61
C SER A 160 4.90 20.06 10.85
N LYS A 161 3.90 20.67 10.17
CA LYS A 161 2.51 20.20 10.22
C LYS A 161 2.36 18.80 9.63
N SER A 162 2.99 18.51 8.50
CA SER A 162 2.97 17.19 7.86
C SER A 162 3.55 16.10 8.77
N LEU A 163 4.68 16.37 9.42
CA LEU A 163 5.28 15.45 10.39
C LEU A 163 4.36 15.19 11.58
N ASN A 164 3.76 16.24 12.15
CA ASN A 164 2.86 16.09 13.30
C ASN A 164 1.59 15.32 12.92
N ASN A 165 1.00 15.63 11.76
CA ASN A 165 -0.16 14.92 11.25
C ASN A 165 0.15 13.44 10.98
N SER A 166 1.24 13.15 10.27
CA SER A 166 1.66 11.77 9.96
C SER A 166 1.89 10.94 11.21
N LYS A 167 2.48 11.50 12.27
CA LYS A 167 2.61 10.81 13.56
C LYS A 167 1.24 10.41 14.14
N LEU A 168 0.30 11.35 14.20
CA LEU A 168 -1.05 11.09 14.70
C LEU A 168 -1.77 10.02 13.87
N TYR A 169 -1.63 10.05 12.54
CA TYR A 169 -2.23 9.05 11.68
C TYR A 169 -1.63 7.66 11.88
N VAL A 170 -0.30 7.56 11.97
CA VAL A 170 0.40 6.30 12.21
C VAL A 170 0.01 5.72 13.56
N ASP A 171 -0.01 6.53 14.63
CA ASP A 171 -0.40 6.10 15.97
C ASP A 171 -1.85 5.57 15.97
N SER A 172 -2.75 6.25 15.27
CA SER A 172 -4.15 5.82 15.14
C SER A 172 -4.30 4.55 14.30
N CYS A 173 -3.56 4.43 13.18
CA CYS A 173 -3.55 3.21 12.38
C CYS A 173 -3.01 2.02 13.19
N PHE A 174 -1.95 2.24 13.98
CA PHE A 174 -1.36 1.23 14.84
C PHE A 174 -2.33 0.78 15.93
N HIS A 175 -3.02 1.72 16.59
CA HIS A 175 -4.05 1.41 17.57
C HIS A 175 -5.14 0.47 16.99
N HIS A 176 -5.68 0.82 15.81
CA HIS A 176 -6.64 -0.03 15.11
C HIS A 176 -6.06 -1.38 14.70
N HIS A 177 -4.81 -1.42 14.21
CA HIS A 177 -4.13 -2.65 13.84
C HIS A 177 -4.04 -3.64 15.03
N THR A 178 -3.66 -3.16 16.22
CA THR A 178 -3.57 -4.00 17.42
C THR A 178 -4.90 -4.56 17.91
N GLN A 179 -6.02 -3.97 17.50
CA GLN A 179 -7.38 -4.42 17.81
C GLN A 179 -7.97 -5.31 16.71
N SER A 180 -7.33 -5.33 15.55
CA SER A 180 -7.74 -6.07 14.36
C SER A 180 -7.15 -7.48 14.38
N GLN A 181 -7.75 -8.42 13.64
CA GLN A 181 -7.20 -9.78 13.46
C GLN A 181 -6.24 -9.85 12.25
N VAL A 182 -5.63 -8.74 11.88
CA VAL A 182 -4.79 -8.59 10.66
C VAL A 182 -3.33 -8.73 11.03
#